data_AF-A0A4Z1JPQ5-F1
#
_entry.id   AF-A0A4Z1JPQ5-F1
#
_cell.length_a   1.000
_cell.length_b   1.000
_cell.length_c   1.000
_cell.angle_alpha   90.00
_cell.angle_beta   90.00
_cell.angle_gamma   90.00
#
_symmetry.space_group_name_H-M   'P 1'
#
loop_
_entity.id
_entity.type
_entity.pdbx_description
1 polymer ?
#
loop_
_entity_poly.entity_id
_entity_poly.type
_entity_poly.pdbx_seq_one_letter_code
_entity_poly.pdbx_strand_id
1 'polypeptide(L)'
;MFRFGSTYVPLLDFTTSFPYDAYGDLISHADHVVHCRFPQLTYPPPHQKRLSTPTTTAKLYNGIAPLDPNHAGSIDFLGQINICNSLRAAEAQAIWSTAYPCGHLALSTLAEMQQRVAYTNGFSRRRYPSHGQKGGCISID
;
A
#
# COMPACT_ATOMS: atom_id res chain seq x y z
N MET A 1 -27.83 20.73 3.84
CA MET A 1 -26.73 21.69 3.60
C MET A 1 -25.48 21.15 4.31
N PHE A 2 -24.67 20.35 3.62
CA PHE A 2 -23.46 19.76 4.22
C PHE A 2 -22.26 20.66 3.91
N ARG A 3 -21.68 21.27 4.94
CA ARG A 3 -20.45 22.06 4.83
C ARG A 3 -19.27 21.09 4.72
N PHE A 4 -18.62 21.06 3.56
CA PHE A 4 -17.27 20.49 3.44
C PHE A 4 -16.28 21.50 4.01
N GLY A 5 -15.87 21.30 5.27
CA GLY A 5 -14.67 21.93 5.79
C GLY A 5 -13.46 21.31 5.11
N SER A 6 -12.84 22.05 4.19
CA SER A 6 -11.57 21.68 3.59
C SER A 6 -10.47 21.86 4.64
N THR A 7 -10.23 20.84 5.45
CA THR A 7 -8.95 20.71 6.15
C THR A 7 -7.95 20.18 5.14
N TYR A 8 -7.07 21.07 4.69
CA TYR A 8 -5.90 20.71 3.93
C TYR A 8 -5.06 19.73 4.78
N VAL A 9 -5.08 18.44 4.42
CA VAL A 9 -4.18 17.45 5.00
C VAL A 9 -2.93 17.47 4.13
N PRO A 10 -1.76 17.89 4.64
CA PRO A 10 -0.56 17.94 3.83
C PRO A 10 -0.29 16.57 3.20
N LEU A 11 0.16 16.58 1.94
CA LEU A 11 0.74 15.41 1.31
C LEU A 11 1.80 14.86 2.27
N LEU A 12 1.74 13.56 2.54
CA LEU A 12 2.64 12.83 3.43
C LEU A 12 4.06 13.36 3.25
N ASP A 13 4.61 14.00 4.31
CA ASP A 13 5.96 14.52 4.28
C ASP A 13 6.93 13.34 4.42
N PHE A 14 7.29 12.75 3.28
CA PHE A 14 8.14 11.57 3.19
C PHE A 14 9.64 11.91 3.32
N THR A 15 9.99 13.15 3.71
CA THR A 15 11.38 13.63 3.75
C THR A 15 12.19 13.12 4.94
N THR A 16 11.56 12.51 5.94
CA THR A 16 12.28 11.88 7.06
C THR A 16 12.84 10.53 6.62
N SER A 17 14.14 10.48 6.33
CA SER A 17 14.87 9.24 6.09
C SER A 17 15.00 8.47 7.41
N PHE A 18 14.30 7.34 7.53
CA PHE A 18 14.52 6.40 8.62
C PHE A 18 15.66 5.45 8.24
N PRO A 19 16.68 5.25 9.09
CA PRO A 19 17.70 4.25 8.85
C PRO A 19 17.04 2.86 8.81
N TYR A 20 17.44 2.04 7.84
CA TYR A 20 16.99 0.66 7.69
C TYR A 20 17.41 -0.14 8.92
N ASP A 21 16.50 -0.40 9.87
CA ASP A 21 16.72 -1.48 10.85
C ASP A 21 15.47 -2.23 11.33
N ALA A 22 14.25 -1.76 11.07
CA ALA A 22 13.07 -2.63 11.16
C ALA A 22 11.92 -2.12 10.28
N TYR A 23 11.52 -2.92 9.28
CA TYR A 23 10.25 -2.69 8.56
C TYR A 23 9.05 -2.59 9.53
N GLY A 24 9.16 -3.15 10.73
CA GLY A 24 8.19 -2.99 11.82
C GLY A 24 7.99 -1.53 12.27
N ASP A 25 9.04 -0.70 12.26
CA ASP A 25 8.94 0.71 12.62
C ASP A 25 8.21 1.51 11.54
N LEU A 26 8.48 1.21 10.27
CA LEU A 26 7.76 1.79 9.14
C LEU A 26 6.27 1.46 9.19
N ILE A 27 5.92 0.21 9.53
CA ILE A 27 4.51 -0.18 9.71
C ILE A 27 3.89 0.59 10.88
N SER A 28 4.57 0.67 12.02
CA SER A 28 4.05 1.35 13.22
C SER A 28 3.83 2.84 12.95
N HIS A 29 4.78 3.49 12.30
CA HIS A 29 4.67 4.89 11.89
C HIS A 29 3.53 5.09 10.87
N ALA A 30 3.48 4.27 9.83
CA ALA A 30 2.40 4.29 8.84
C ALA A 30 1.01 4.12 9.48
N ASP A 31 0.89 3.20 10.42
CA ASP A 31 -0.34 2.92 11.14
C ASP A 31 -0.79 4.14 11.99
N HIS A 32 0.14 4.78 12.68
CA HIS A 32 -0.10 6.04 13.38
C HIS A 32 -0.57 7.16 12.42
N VAL A 33 0.10 7.31 11.28
CA VAL A 33 -0.27 8.32 10.27
C VAL A 33 -1.68 8.06 9.71
N VAL A 34 -2.02 6.79 9.42
CA VAL A 34 -3.37 6.41 8.98
C VAL A 34 -4.41 6.73 10.04
N HIS A 35 -4.12 6.45 11.32
CA HIS A 35 -4.99 6.79 12.44
C HIS A 35 -5.26 8.30 12.54
N CYS A 36 -4.20 9.11 12.53
CA CYS A 36 -4.34 10.56 12.61
C CYS A 36 -5.14 11.12 11.43
N ARG A 37 -4.94 10.57 10.23
CA ARG A 37 -5.62 11.03 9.01
C ARG A 37 -7.05 10.54 8.88
N PHE A 38 -7.36 9.35 9.39
CA PHE A 38 -8.67 8.70 9.29
C PHE A 38 -9.12 8.17 10.65
N PRO A 39 -9.55 9.04 11.58
CA PRO A 39 -9.97 8.63 12.93
C PRO A 39 -11.07 7.57 12.94
N GLN A 40 -11.94 7.56 11.93
CA GLN A 40 -13.01 6.56 11.77
C GLN A 40 -12.51 5.13 11.54
N LEU A 41 -11.24 4.95 11.13
CA LEU A 41 -10.59 3.64 10.95
C LEU A 41 -9.89 3.13 12.22
N THR A 42 -10.06 3.85 13.35
CA THR A 42 -9.43 3.48 14.63
C THR A 42 -10.02 2.22 15.21
N TYR A 43 -11.35 2.11 15.17
CA TYR A 43 -12.07 1.00 15.78
C TYR A 43 -12.62 0.06 14.70
N PRO A 44 -12.06 -1.15 14.58
CA PRO A 44 -12.59 -2.15 13.67
C PRO A 44 -14.02 -2.58 14.06
N PRO A 45 -14.89 -2.93 13.10
CA PRO A 45 -16.18 -3.57 13.39
C PRO A 45 -16.02 -4.88 14.20
N PRO A 46 -16.96 -5.24 15.09
CA PRO A 46 -16.81 -6.32 16.05
C PRO A 46 -16.77 -7.75 15.45
N HIS A 47 -17.26 -7.96 14.22
CA HIS A 47 -17.39 -9.29 13.62
C HIS A 47 -16.32 -9.60 12.57
N GLN A 48 -15.06 -9.28 12.87
CA GLN A 48 -13.95 -9.59 11.96
C GLN A 48 -13.55 -11.05 12.07
N LYS A 49 -13.82 -11.83 11.03
CA LYS A 49 -13.22 -13.15 10.85
C LYS A 49 -11.81 -12.96 10.31
N ARG A 50 -10.83 -12.87 11.21
CA ARG A 50 -9.42 -12.90 10.82
C ARG A 50 -9.11 -14.25 10.18
N LEU A 51 -8.39 -14.25 9.07
CA LEU A 51 -7.87 -15.50 8.51
C LEU A 51 -6.99 -16.19 9.56
N SER A 52 -7.21 -17.49 9.75
CA SER A 52 -6.41 -18.33 10.64
C SER A 52 -5.03 -18.67 10.07
N THR A 53 -4.86 -18.51 8.75
CA THR A 53 -3.63 -18.84 8.04
C THR A 53 -2.71 -17.62 7.96
N PRO A 54 -1.44 -17.72 8.38
CA PRO A 54 -0.47 -16.65 8.17
C PRO A 54 -0.28 -16.44 6.66
N THR A 55 -0.50 -15.22 6.20
CA THR A 55 -0.21 -14.81 4.83
C THR A 55 1.12 -14.04 4.78
N THR A 56 1.85 -14.21 3.69
CA THR A 56 3.00 -13.35 3.38
C THR A 56 2.51 -11.91 3.22
N THR A 57 3.26 -10.93 3.73
CA THR A 57 2.93 -9.51 3.57
C THR A 57 3.61 -8.94 2.34
N ALA A 58 2.85 -8.23 1.49
CA ALA A 58 3.38 -7.64 0.29
C ALA A 58 4.40 -6.60 0.67
N LYS A 59 5.56 -6.71 0.06
CA LYS A 59 6.52 -5.61 0.00
C LYS A 59 6.67 -5.16 -1.46
N LEU A 60 5.51 -4.93 -2.08
CA LEU A 60 5.40 -4.57 -3.49
C LEU A 60 5.13 -3.08 -3.64
N TYR A 61 6.07 -2.36 -4.26
CA TYR A 61 5.87 -0.98 -4.66
C TYR A 61 4.76 -0.88 -5.71
N ASN A 62 3.83 0.04 -5.49
CA ASN A 62 2.58 0.16 -6.26
C ASN A 62 1.76 -1.14 -6.35
N GLY A 63 2.00 -2.12 -5.48
CA GLY A 63 1.42 -3.47 -5.59
C GLY A 63 1.88 -4.26 -6.82
N ILE A 64 3.02 -3.89 -7.42
CA ILE A 64 3.56 -4.49 -8.64
C ILE A 64 4.98 -5.03 -8.43
N ALA A 65 5.93 -4.15 -8.11
CA ALA A 65 7.36 -4.48 -8.12
C ALA A 65 7.89 -4.78 -6.72
N PRO A 66 8.70 -5.83 -6.52
CA PRO A 66 9.37 -6.05 -5.25
C PRO A 66 10.39 -4.94 -4.97
N LEU A 67 10.49 -4.54 -3.71
CA LEU A 67 11.53 -3.62 -3.23
C LEU A 67 12.79 -4.35 -2.73
N ASP A 68 12.84 -5.67 -2.86
CA ASP A 68 14.02 -6.46 -2.49
C ASP A 68 15.17 -6.16 -3.48
N PRO A 69 16.39 -5.83 -3.00
CA PRO A 69 17.51 -5.48 -3.87
C PRO A 69 17.88 -6.56 -4.90
N ASN A 70 17.64 -7.84 -4.61
CA ASN A 70 17.98 -8.95 -5.50
C ASN A 70 16.96 -9.14 -6.64
N HIS A 71 15.77 -8.57 -6.48
CA HIS A 71 14.65 -8.77 -7.41
C HIS A 71 14.06 -7.46 -7.96
N ALA A 72 14.51 -6.31 -7.47
CA ALA A 72 14.06 -5.00 -7.94
C ALA A 72 14.38 -4.84 -9.44
N GLY A 73 13.34 -4.68 -10.26
CA GLY A 73 13.46 -4.45 -11.70
C GLY A 73 13.72 -5.72 -12.52
N SER A 74 13.65 -6.91 -11.94
CA SER A 74 13.75 -8.18 -12.68
C SER A 74 12.45 -8.94 -12.80
N ILE A 75 11.56 -8.80 -11.82
CA ILE A 75 10.24 -9.44 -11.78
C ILE A 75 9.18 -8.43 -11.33
N ASP A 76 7.99 -8.52 -11.91
CA ASP A 76 6.82 -7.73 -11.55
C ASP A 76 5.59 -8.64 -11.42
N PHE A 77 4.71 -8.32 -10.47
CA PHE A 77 3.46 -9.05 -10.21
C PHE A 77 2.27 -8.25 -10.72
N LEU A 78 1.54 -8.79 -11.70
CA LEU A 78 0.39 -8.13 -12.32
C LEU A 78 -0.92 -8.80 -11.92
N GLY A 79 -2.01 -8.02 -11.90
CA GLY A 79 -3.35 -8.53 -11.63
C GLY A 79 -3.66 -8.78 -10.15
N GLN A 80 -2.72 -8.49 -9.24
CA GLN A 80 -2.94 -8.72 -7.82
C GLN A 80 -3.83 -7.67 -7.14
N ILE A 81 -3.99 -6.51 -7.81
CA ILE A 81 -4.86 -5.43 -7.36
C ILE A 81 -6.27 -5.65 -7.91
N ASN A 82 -7.20 -6.06 -7.05
CA ASN A 82 -8.61 -6.21 -7.41
C ASN A 82 -9.37 -4.88 -7.25
N ILE A 83 -9.68 -4.25 -8.38
CA ILE A 83 -10.52 -3.05 -8.47
C ILE A 83 -11.64 -3.25 -9.49
N CYS A 84 -12.74 -2.49 -9.35
CA CYS A 84 -13.96 -2.64 -10.17
C CYS A 84 -13.73 -2.52 -11.69
N ASN A 85 -12.62 -1.92 -12.12
CA ASN A 85 -12.23 -1.85 -13.53
C ASN A 85 -10.88 -2.55 -13.75
N SER A 86 -10.89 -3.87 -13.63
CA SER A 86 -9.69 -4.72 -13.69
C SER A 86 -8.95 -4.63 -15.03
N LEU A 87 -9.66 -4.43 -16.14
CA LEU A 87 -9.04 -4.27 -17.46
C LEU A 87 -8.19 -3.00 -17.55
N ARG A 88 -8.72 -1.85 -17.12
CA ARG A 88 -7.95 -0.60 -17.10
C ARG A 88 -6.82 -0.64 -16.07
N ALA A 89 -7.04 -1.33 -14.95
CA ALA A 89 -6.00 -1.58 -13.97
C ALA A 89 -4.84 -2.36 -14.61
N ALA A 90 -5.14 -3.49 -15.24
CA ALA A 90 -4.15 -4.35 -15.87
C ALA A 90 -3.40 -3.63 -17.00
N GLU A 91 -4.09 -2.84 -17.82
CA GLU A 91 -3.48 -1.99 -18.86
C GLU A 91 -2.46 -1.02 -18.25
N ALA A 92 -2.84 -0.27 -17.21
CA ALA A 92 -1.94 0.67 -16.54
C ALA A 92 -0.77 -0.05 -15.85
N GLN A 93 -1.02 -1.19 -15.21
CA GLN A 93 0.03 -2.00 -14.58
C GLN A 93 1.02 -2.54 -15.61
N ALA A 94 0.56 -2.99 -16.78
CA ALA A 94 1.41 -3.49 -17.86
C ALA A 94 2.31 -2.38 -18.42
N ILE A 95 1.76 -1.20 -18.71
CA ILE A 95 2.54 -0.05 -19.17
C ILE A 95 3.62 0.30 -18.13
N TRP A 96 3.24 0.41 -16.85
CA TRP A 96 4.17 0.71 -15.78
C TRP A 96 5.28 -0.34 -15.64
N SER A 97 4.90 -1.62 -15.66
CA SER A 97 5.82 -2.77 -15.53
C SER A 97 6.80 -2.87 -16.69
N THR A 98 6.43 -2.46 -17.90
CA THR A 98 7.40 -2.41 -19.02
C THR A 98 8.41 -1.26 -18.88
N ALA A 99 8.00 -0.13 -18.30
CA ALA A 99 8.85 1.04 -18.15
C ALA A 99 9.81 0.95 -16.95
N TYR A 100 9.40 0.25 -15.89
CA TYR A 100 10.14 0.09 -14.65
C TYR A 100 11.56 -0.53 -14.82
N PRO A 101 11.73 -1.70 -15.44
CA PRO A 101 13.04 -2.31 -15.64
C PRO A 101 13.90 -1.54 -16.66
N CYS A 102 13.28 -0.78 -17.56
CA CYS A 102 14.00 0.05 -18.54
C CYS A 102 14.59 1.33 -17.94
N GLY A 103 14.33 1.65 -16.67
CA GLY A 103 14.85 2.87 -16.05
C GLY A 103 14.24 4.16 -16.60
N HIS A 104 13.12 4.07 -17.32
CA HIS A 104 12.43 5.24 -17.91
C HIS A 104 11.47 5.93 -16.93
N LEU A 105 11.30 5.37 -15.72
CA LEU A 105 10.44 5.95 -14.69
C LEU A 105 11.25 6.84 -13.75
N ALA A 106 10.70 8.02 -13.45
CA ALA A 106 11.19 8.83 -12.34
C ALA A 106 10.72 8.19 -11.02
N LEU A 107 11.62 7.43 -10.39
CA LEU A 107 11.35 6.76 -9.12
C LEU A 107 11.73 7.64 -7.94
N SER A 108 10.92 7.55 -6.88
CA SER A 108 11.28 8.08 -5.56
C SER A 108 12.46 7.30 -4.97
N THR A 109 13.06 7.82 -3.90
CA THR A 109 14.10 7.09 -3.17
C THR A 109 13.55 5.79 -2.56
N LEU A 110 14.42 4.81 -2.33
CA LEU A 110 14.03 3.53 -1.75
C LEU A 110 13.29 3.68 -0.41
N ALA A 111 13.75 4.60 0.45
CA ALA A 111 13.11 4.89 1.72
C ALA A 111 11.67 5.41 1.55
N GLU A 112 11.45 6.34 0.62
CA GLU A 112 10.10 6.86 0.31
C GLU A 112 9.20 5.77 -0.29
N MET A 113 9.74 4.90 -1.15
CA MET A 113 9.00 3.77 -1.72
C MET A 113 8.55 2.81 -0.61
N GLN A 114 9.43 2.49 0.33
CA GLN A 114 9.08 1.63 1.47
C GLN A 114 8.04 2.27 2.39
N GLN A 115 8.15 3.58 2.65
CA GLN A 115 7.14 4.32 3.42
C GLN A 115 5.77 4.28 2.73
N ARG A 116 5.72 4.43 1.39
CA ARG A 116 4.48 4.29 0.62
C ARG A 116 3.89 2.88 0.72
N VAL A 117 4.72 1.84 0.64
CA VAL A 117 4.27 0.46 0.82
C VAL A 117 3.71 0.25 2.23
N ALA A 118 4.43 0.67 3.27
CA ALA A 118 3.99 0.56 4.66
C ALA A 118 2.67 1.32 4.91
N TYR A 119 2.55 2.53 4.38
CA TYR A 119 1.32 3.33 4.43
C TYR A 119 0.15 2.63 3.75
N THR A 120 0.36 2.13 2.54
CA THR A 120 -0.70 1.46 1.77
C THR A 120 -1.17 0.19 2.48
N ASN A 121 -0.24 -0.61 2.99
CA ASN A 121 -0.56 -1.82 3.77
C ASN A 121 -1.31 -1.47 5.07
N GLY A 122 -0.86 -0.46 5.80
CA GLY A 122 -1.51 0.01 7.03
C GLY A 122 -2.94 0.52 6.77
N PHE A 123 -3.12 1.28 5.70
CA PHE A 123 -4.43 1.78 5.27
C PHE A 123 -5.36 0.65 4.83
N SER A 124 -4.89 -0.25 3.96
CA SER A 124 -5.67 -1.37 3.46
C SER A 124 -6.10 -2.31 4.58
N ARG A 125 -5.22 -2.64 5.53
CA ARG A 125 -5.54 -3.49 6.70
C ARG A 125 -6.69 -2.93 7.53
N ARG A 126 -6.78 -1.62 7.67
CA ARG A 126 -7.82 -0.96 8.48
C ARG A 126 -9.11 -0.77 7.72
N ARG A 127 -9.01 -0.41 6.44
CA ARG A 127 -10.15 -0.16 5.57
C ARG A 127 -10.85 -1.46 5.15
N TYR A 128 -10.10 -2.53 4.98
CA TYR A 128 -10.58 -3.83 4.47
C TYR A 128 -10.32 -4.95 5.47
N PRO A 129 -11.03 -4.94 6.60
CA PRO A 129 -10.75 -5.88 7.68
C PRO A 129 -11.20 -7.32 7.43
N SER A 130 -12.10 -7.55 6.47
CA SER A 130 -12.57 -8.88 6.05
C SER A 130 -11.64 -9.54 5.03
N HIS A 131 -10.34 -9.30 5.15
CA HIS A 131 -9.30 -9.77 4.24
C HIS A 131 -9.41 -11.28 3.95
N GLY A 132 -9.20 -11.67 2.69
CA GLY A 132 -9.32 -13.05 2.19
C GLY A 132 -10.73 -13.67 2.23
N GLN A 133 -11.75 -12.91 2.64
CA GLN A 133 -13.15 -13.31 2.50
C GLN A 133 -13.74 -12.69 1.22
N LYS A 134 -14.63 -13.42 0.53
CA LYS A 134 -15.28 -12.94 -0.72
C LYS A 134 -15.86 -11.53 -0.51
N GLY A 135 -15.21 -10.50 -1.08
CA GLY A 135 -15.69 -9.11 -1.07
C GLY A 135 -14.72 -8.03 -0.56
N GLY A 136 -13.51 -8.35 -0.08
CA GLY A 136 -12.51 -7.33 0.30
C GLY A 136 -11.74 -6.82 -0.93
N CYS A 137 -12.00 -5.59 -1.39
CA CYS A 137 -11.26 -5.00 -2.51
C CYS A 137 -9.95 -4.34 -2.06
N ILE A 138 -8.92 -4.41 -2.92
CA ILE A 138 -7.52 -4.00 -2.72
C ILE A 138 -6.74 -4.89 -1.72
N SER A 139 -6.33 -6.05 -2.22
CA SER A 139 -5.25 -6.88 -1.68
C SER A 139 -3.90 -6.37 -2.20
N ILE A 140 -2.99 -6.03 -1.30
CA ILE A 140 -1.56 -5.89 -1.60
C ILE A 140 -0.91 -6.81 -0.57
N ASP A 141 -0.64 -8.05 -1.00
CA ASP A 141 -0.14 -9.20 -0.22
C ASP A 141 1.20 -9.72 -0.73
#